data_AF-A0A1I1ZWF3-F1
#
_entry.id   AF-A0A1I1ZWF3-F1
#
_cell.length_a   1.000
_cell.length_b   1.000
_cell.length_c   1.000
_cell.angle_alpha   90.00
_cell.angle_beta   90.00
_cell.angle_gamma   90.00
#
_symmetry.space_group_name_H-M   'P 1'
#
loop_
_entity.id
_entity.type
_entity.pdbx_description
1 polymer ?
#
loop_
_entity_poly.entity_id
_entity_poly.type
_entity_poly.pdbx_seq_one_letter_code
_entity_poly.pdbx_strand_id
1 'polypeptide(L)'
;MTDTIINRDALCALRELPTESVHSCVTSPPYYGLRDYGLDAQIGREETPEQYIKSLVAVFHELHRVLRSDGTFWLNIADTYCGTGSKGNHFDPKNPKGRNGQQVSLNHRAQGCKQKDLIGIPWLLAFALRRDGWYLRSDIIWQKDNPMPESVKDRPTRCYEHIFLLTKSKHYYYDAAAIAEPIAPTTAARYRKGRGANTKYADEVPGQGKVQGINRARNGGYYDDALIPTMRNKRDVWLINTVPYKGGHFAAFPPKLAETCILAGCPQGGVVLDPFFGSGTTGLAAKSLDRRYIGIELNAGYCALARARIGGENT
;
A
#
# COMPACT_ATOMS: atom_id res chain seq x y z
N MET A 1 22.17 11.57 -3.22
CA MET A 1 21.33 11.07 -4.34
C MET A 1 20.41 12.20 -4.77
N THR A 2 20.32 12.45 -6.09
CA THR A 2 19.38 13.39 -6.70
C THR A 2 18.01 12.73 -6.92
N ASP A 3 17.00 13.51 -7.28
CA ASP A 3 15.67 13.00 -7.62
C ASP A 3 15.70 12.47 -9.05
N THR A 4 15.28 11.22 -9.24
CA THR A 4 15.54 10.49 -10.46
C THR A 4 14.31 9.77 -10.98
N ILE A 5 14.10 9.81 -12.30
CA ILE A 5 13.06 9.05 -13.00
C ILE A 5 13.72 8.18 -14.08
N ILE A 6 13.75 6.87 -13.83
CA ILE A 6 14.37 5.86 -14.69
C ILE A 6 13.29 5.29 -15.61
N ASN A 7 13.48 5.43 -16.93
CA ASN A 7 12.59 4.81 -17.91
C ASN A 7 13.10 3.42 -18.30
N ARG A 8 12.66 2.38 -17.58
CA ARG A 8 13.11 0.99 -17.77
C ARG A 8 12.11 0.02 -17.15
N ASP A 9 12.25 -1.25 -17.50
CA ASP A 9 11.64 -2.34 -16.73
C ASP A 9 12.07 -2.28 -15.25
N ALA A 10 11.12 -2.54 -14.35
CA ALA A 10 11.29 -2.45 -12.91
C ALA A 10 12.42 -3.37 -12.40
N LEU A 11 12.44 -4.63 -12.83
CA LEU A 11 13.43 -5.60 -12.36
C LEU A 11 14.83 -5.23 -12.88
N CYS A 12 14.94 -4.85 -14.15
CA CYS A 12 16.21 -4.41 -14.72
C CYS A 12 16.77 -3.17 -14.00
N ALA A 13 15.95 -2.14 -13.78
CA ALA A 13 16.40 -0.94 -13.08
C ALA A 13 16.80 -1.21 -11.63
N LEU A 14 16.04 -2.03 -10.90
CA LEU A 14 16.38 -2.38 -9.51
C LEU A 14 17.73 -3.09 -9.41
N ARG A 15 18.09 -3.94 -10.38
CA ARG A 15 19.40 -4.63 -10.43
C ARG A 15 20.59 -3.68 -10.55
N GLU A 16 20.37 -2.49 -11.11
CA GLU A 16 21.41 -1.47 -11.27
C GLU A 16 21.52 -0.55 -10.06
N LEU A 17 20.50 -0.52 -9.19
CA LEU A 17 20.56 0.26 -7.96
C LEU A 17 21.50 -0.39 -6.93
N PRO A 18 22.28 0.40 -6.18
CA PRO A 18 23.13 -0.14 -5.13
C PRO A 18 22.33 -0.83 -4.02
N THR A 19 22.94 -1.83 -3.39
CA THR A 19 22.40 -2.51 -2.21
C THR A 19 22.22 -1.50 -1.07
N GLU A 20 21.12 -1.60 -0.32
CA GLU A 20 20.82 -0.74 0.83
C GLU A 20 20.87 0.77 0.56
N SER A 21 20.44 1.19 -0.64
CA SER A 21 20.49 2.58 -1.09
C SER A 21 19.22 3.39 -0.82
N VAL A 22 18.09 2.75 -0.51
CA VAL A 22 16.80 3.44 -0.30
C VAL A 22 16.21 3.15 1.07
N HIS A 23 15.44 4.12 1.62
CA HIS A 23 14.91 4.05 2.99
C HIS A 23 13.49 3.48 3.03
N SER A 24 12.69 3.79 2.01
CA SER A 24 11.32 3.33 1.92
C SER A 24 10.97 3.03 0.48
N CYS A 25 10.12 2.04 0.26
CA CYS A 25 9.41 1.83 -1.00
C CYS A 25 7.92 2.06 -0.78
N VAL A 26 7.26 2.84 -1.63
CA VAL A 26 5.81 3.04 -1.61
C VAL A 26 5.32 2.90 -3.03
N THR A 27 4.50 1.90 -3.30
CA THR A 27 4.11 1.58 -4.68
C THR A 27 2.79 0.84 -4.77
N SER A 28 2.23 0.86 -5.99
CA SER A 28 1.10 0.05 -6.41
C SER A 28 1.46 -0.60 -7.77
N PRO A 29 1.70 -1.91 -7.83
CA PRO A 29 2.00 -2.56 -9.10
C PRO A 29 0.79 -2.53 -10.06
N PRO A 30 1.00 -2.78 -11.35
CA PRO A 30 -0.09 -3.09 -12.27
C PRO A 30 -0.99 -4.22 -11.73
N TYR A 31 -2.29 -3.97 -11.56
CA TYR A 31 -3.19 -5.00 -11.02
C TYR A 31 -3.51 -6.09 -12.03
N TYR A 32 -3.50 -7.34 -11.56
CA TYR A 32 -3.75 -8.53 -12.37
C TYR A 32 -5.04 -8.45 -13.20
N GLY A 33 -4.90 -8.57 -14.51
CA GLY A 33 -6.00 -8.61 -15.47
C GLY A 33 -6.79 -7.30 -15.58
N LEU A 34 -6.37 -6.21 -14.94
CA LEU A 34 -7.17 -4.98 -14.86
C LEU A 34 -6.98 -4.07 -16.07
N ARG A 35 -5.75 -3.97 -16.59
CA ARG A 35 -5.41 -3.04 -17.68
C ARG A 35 -4.38 -3.59 -18.63
N ASP A 36 -4.42 -3.04 -19.84
CA ASP A 36 -3.42 -3.24 -20.87
C ASP A 36 -2.70 -1.92 -21.14
N TYR A 37 -1.39 -1.87 -20.94
CA TYR A 37 -0.58 -0.69 -21.20
C TYR A 37 0.04 -0.70 -22.61
N GLY A 38 -0.19 -1.76 -23.40
CA GLY A 38 0.31 -1.91 -24.76
C GLY A 38 1.83 -2.08 -24.85
N LEU A 39 2.47 -2.63 -23.81
CA LEU A 39 3.91 -2.84 -23.73
C LEU A 39 4.21 -4.32 -23.47
N ASP A 40 5.10 -4.92 -24.26
CA ASP A 40 5.41 -6.36 -24.19
C ASP A 40 5.94 -6.80 -22.81
N ALA A 41 6.68 -5.93 -22.12
CA ALA A 41 7.28 -6.20 -20.81
C ALA A 41 6.37 -5.83 -19.61
N GLN A 42 5.08 -5.53 -19.83
CA GLN A 42 4.21 -5.11 -18.74
C GLN A 42 3.80 -6.27 -17.82
N ILE A 43 3.76 -6.00 -16.52
CA ILE A 43 3.18 -6.90 -15.52
C ILE A 43 1.66 -6.70 -15.46
N GLY A 44 0.91 -7.74 -15.08
CA GLY A 44 -0.54 -7.70 -14.89
C GLY A 44 -1.34 -8.30 -16.05
N ARG A 45 -0.68 -8.91 -17.04
CA ARG A 45 -1.30 -9.62 -18.19
C ARG A 45 -0.93 -11.09 -18.28
N GLU A 46 -0.24 -11.61 -17.28
CA GLU A 46 0.11 -13.01 -17.20
C GLU A 46 -1.14 -13.90 -17.31
N GLU A 47 -0.94 -15.13 -17.79
CA GLU A 47 -2.06 -16.04 -18.07
C GLU A 47 -2.76 -16.48 -16.78
N THR A 48 -1.97 -16.71 -15.72
CA THR A 48 -2.44 -17.19 -14.42
C THR A 48 -2.01 -16.27 -13.28
N PRO A 49 -2.78 -16.25 -12.16
CA PRO A 49 -2.36 -15.53 -10.96
C PRO A 49 -0.98 -15.92 -10.47
N GLU A 50 -0.61 -17.20 -10.54
CA GLU A 50 0.68 -17.71 -10.06
C GLU A 50 1.86 -17.11 -10.85
N GLN A 51 1.71 -16.96 -12.17
CA GLN A 51 2.70 -16.30 -13.00
C GLN A 51 2.83 -14.82 -12.63
N TYR A 52 1.71 -14.11 -12.46
CA TYR A 52 1.69 -12.72 -12.01
C TYR A 52 2.36 -12.53 -10.64
N ILE A 53 2.03 -13.40 -9.67
CA ILE A 53 2.67 -13.40 -8.35
C ILE A 53 4.17 -13.64 -8.47
N LYS A 54 4.61 -14.57 -9.33
CA LYS A 54 6.02 -14.84 -9.58
C LYS A 54 6.75 -13.63 -10.16
N SER A 55 6.16 -12.92 -11.12
CA SER A 55 6.71 -11.69 -11.69
C SER A 55 6.94 -10.62 -10.61
N LEU A 56 5.92 -10.38 -9.77
CA LEU A 56 6.01 -9.41 -8.68
C LEU A 56 7.01 -9.83 -7.59
N VAL A 57 7.06 -11.11 -7.23
CA VAL A 57 8.06 -11.62 -6.28
C VAL A 57 9.46 -11.39 -6.83
N ALA A 58 9.73 -11.58 -8.12
CA ALA A 58 11.06 -11.30 -8.70
C ALA A 58 11.45 -9.81 -8.56
N VAL A 59 10.53 -8.89 -8.85
CA VAL A 59 10.74 -7.44 -8.66
C VAL A 59 10.99 -7.13 -7.19
N PHE A 60 10.16 -7.64 -6.30
CA PHE A 60 10.25 -7.33 -4.87
C PHE A 60 11.40 -8.05 -4.16
N HIS A 61 11.87 -9.18 -4.68
CA HIS A 61 13.11 -9.81 -4.24
C HIS A 61 14.31 -8.88 -4.48
N GLU A 62 14.38 -8.27 -5.66
CA GLU A 62 15.44 -7.31 -5.96
C GLU A 62 15.28 -6.02 -5.12
N LEU A 63 14.05 -5.56 -4.92
CA LEU A 63 13.76 -4.46 -3.99
C LEU A 63 14.27 -4.75 -2.57
N HIS A 64 14.15 -5.99 -2.10
CA HIS A 64 14.64 -6.39 -0.77
C HIS A 64 16.15 -6.14 -0.62
N ARG A 65 16.95 -6.33 -1.69
CA ARG A 65 18.39 -5.99 -1.71
C ARG A 65 18.62 -4.48 -1.68
N VAL A 66 17.89 -3.73 -2.49
CA VAL A 66 18.04 -2.28 -2.66
C VAL A 66 17.61 -1.51 -1.40
N LEU A 67 16.61 -2.01 -0.67
CA LEU A 67 16.12 -1.42 0.56
C LEU A 67 17.16 -1.56 1.68
N ARG A 68 17.36 -0.51 2.48
CA ARG A 68 18.20 -0.55 3.70
C ARG A 68 17.70 -1.60 4.68
N SER A 69 18.58 -2.15 5.51
CA SER A 69 18.24 -3.13 6.56
C SER A 69 17.13 -2.68 7.53
N ASP A 70 17.00 -1.37 7.74
CA ASP A 70 15.95 -0.72 8.53
C ASP A 70 14.79 -0.17 7.69
N GLY A 71 14.77 -0.40 6.39
CA GLY A 71 13.81 0.20 5.47
C GLY A 71 12.44 -0.45 5.48
N THR A 72 11.45 0.28 4.96
CA THR A 72 10.05 -0.15 4.89
C THR A 72 9.55 -0.29 3.45
N PHE A 73 8.63 -1.20 3.22
CA PHE A 73 7.98 -1.41 1.94
C PHE A 73 6.46 -1.38 2.12
N TRP A 74 5.82 -0.40 1.49
CA TRP A 74 4.38 -0.18 1.51
C TRP A 74 3.80 -0.56 0.15
N LEU A 75 3.06 -1.65 0.13
CA LEU A 75 2.52 -2.25 -1.09
C LEU A 75 1.00 -2.10 -1.14
N ASN A 76 0.51 -1.20 -1.98
CA ASN A 76 -0.92 -1.10 -2.26
C ASN A 76 -1.31 -2.09 -3.37
N ILE A 77 -2.28 -2.97 -3.09
CA ILE A 77 -2.77 -3.93 -4.07
C ILE A 77 -4.26 -4.22 -3.88
N ALA A 78 -4.98 -4.34 -5.00
CA ALA A 78 -6.38 -4.74 -5.01
C ALA A 78 -6.55 -6.17 -5.51
N ASP A 79 -7.70 -6.75 -5.17
CA ASP A 79 -8.07 -8.08 -5.63
C ASP A 79 -8.83 -8.03 -6.98
N THR A 80 -9.09 -9.21 -7.53
CA THR A 80 -9.95 -9.40 -8.70
C THR A 80 -10.72 -10.73 -8.60
N TYR A 81 -11.69 -10.92 -9.48
CA TYR A 81 -12.58 -12.09 -9.48
C TYR A 81 -12.24 -13.04 -10.61
N CYS A 82 -12.31 -14.35 -10.35
CA CYS A 82 -12.10 -15.40 -11.33
C CYS A 82 -13.27 -15.42 -12.33
N GLY A 83 -12.96 -15.50 -13.63
CA GLY A 83 -13.96 -15.78 -14.66
C GLY A 83 -15.10 -14.77 -14.79
N THR A 84 -14.86 -13.48 -14.51
CA THR A 84 -15.83 -12.42 -14.86
C THR A 84 -16.08 -12.47 -16.35
N GLY A 85 -17.25 -13.00 -16.73
CA GLY A 85 -17.55 -13.36 -18.11
C GLY A 85 -17.27 -12.23 -19.08
N SER A 86 -16.58 -12.59 -20.17
CA SER A 86 -16.40 -11.80 -21.38
C SER A 86 -17.62 -10.91 -21.66
N LYS A 87 -17.44 -9.59 -21.64
CA LYS A 87 -18.45 -8.64 -22.14
C LYS A 87 -18.51 -8.64 -23.67
N GLY A 88 -18.44 -9.82 -24.29
CA GLY A 88 -18.42 -10.00 -25.74
C GLY A 88 -17.27 -9.26 -26.45
N ASN A 89 -17.15 -9.52 -27.75
CA ASN A 89 -16.28 -8.75 -28.65
C ASN A 89 -17.02 -7.51 -29.18
N HIS A 90 -17.68 -6.73 -28.32
CA HIS A 90 -18.34 -5.51 -28.80
C HIS A 90 -17.31 -4.39 -28.93
N PHE A 91 -16.82 -4.20 -30.14
CA PHE A 91 -16.01 -3.04 -30.53
C PHE A 91 -16.90 -1.79 -30.43
N ASP A 92 -16.73 -0.97 -29.38
CA ASP A 92 -17.34 0.34 -29.27
C ASP A 92 -16.52 1.34 -30.11
N PRO A 93 -17.03 1.84 -31.26
CA PRO A 93 -16.28 2.77 -32.10
C PRO A 93 -15.96 4.09 -31.39
N LYS A 94 -16.72 4.46 -30.34
CA LYS A 94 -16.46 5.65 -29.53
C LYS A 94 -15.35 5.43 -28.50
N ASN A 95 -15.06 4.17 -28.15
CA ASN A 95 -14.01 3.79 -27.21
C ASN A 95 -13.19 2.63 -27.80
N PRO A 96 -12.33 2.89 -28.81
CA PRO A 96 -11.60 1.84 -29.52
C PRO A 96 -10.58 1.08 -28.65
N LYS A 97 -10.31 1.54 -27.42
CA LYS A 97 -9.50 0.85 -26.40
C LYS A 97 -10.36 0.24 -25.27
N GLY A 98 -11.68 0.22 -25.38
CA GLY A 98 -12.60 -0.12 -24.28
C GLY A 98 -12.67 0.96 -23.18
N ARG A 99 -13.72 0.92 -22.34
CA ARG A 99 -13.93 1.92 -21.25
C ARG A 99 -12.88 1.88 -20.14
N ASN A 100 -12.17 0.77 -20.00
CA ASN A 100 -11.13 0.52 -19.01
C ASN A 100 -9.71 0.43 -19.63
N GLY A 101 -9.56 0.79 -20.92
CA GLY A 101 -8.29 0.65 -21.64
C GLY A 101 -7.97 -0.78 -22.09
N GLN A 102 -8.93 -1.70 -22.01
CA GLN A 102 -8.80 -3.05 -22.57
C GLN A 102 -9.66 -3.23 -23.82
N GLN A 103 -9.05 -3.67 -24.93
CA GLN A 103 -9.79 -4.14 -26.11
C GLN A 103 -10.38 -5.53 -25.91
N VAL A 104 -9.71 -6.39 -25.14
CA VAL A 104 -10.13 -7.76 -24.84
C VAL A 104 -10.06 -7.98 -23.32
N SER A 105 -11.21 -8.32 -22.73
CA SER A 105 -11.29 -8.77 -21.34
C SER A 105 -10.62 -10.14 -21.24
N LEU A 106 -9.56 -10.25 -20.44
CA LEU A 106 -8.96 -11.55 -20.18
C LEU A 106 -9.88 -12.33 -19.22
N ASN A 107 -10.41 -13.45 -19.70
CA ASN A 107 -11.16 -14.42 -18.89
C ASN A 107 -10.16 -15.30 -18.14
N HIS A 108 -9.57 -14.75 -17.08
CA HIS A 108 -8.58 -15.50 -16.29
C HIS A 108 -9.28 -16.61 -15.50
N ARG A 109 -9.01 -17.86 -15.88
CA ARG A 109 -9.24 -19.01 -15.00
C ARG A 109 -8.09 -19.03 -14.00
N ALA A 110 -8.40 -18.92 -12.71
CA ALA A 110 -7.44 -19.16 -11.64
C ALA A 110 -7.58 -20.61 -11.19
N GLN A 111 -6.46 -21.33 -11.09
CA GLN A 111 -6.50 -22.74 -10.68
C GLN A 111 -7.13 -22.83 -9.27
N GLY A 112 -8.06 -23.77 -9.10
CA GLY A 112 -8.78 -23.94 -7.83
C GLY A 112 -9.86 -22.89 -7.54
N CYS A 113 -10.03 -21.87 -8.38
CA CYS A 113 -11.11 -20.88 -8.25
C CYS A 113 -12.27 -21.20 -9.20
N LYS A 114 -13.49 -21.13 -8.69
CA LYS A 114 -14.73 -21.20 -9.46
C LYS A 114 -15.01 -19.85 -10.13
N GLN A 115 -15.92 -19.85 -11.09
CA GLN A 115 -16.41 -18.60 -11.67
C GLN A 115 -17.02 -17.70 -10.57
N LYS A 116 -16.69 -16.41 -10.60
CA LYS A 116 -17.05 -15.39 -9.60
C LYS A 116 -16.37 -15.52 -8.24
N ASP A 117 -15.45 -16.46 -8.04
CA ASP A 117 -14.65 -16.48 -6.81
C ASP A 117 -13.75 -15.25 -6.75
N LEU A 118 -13.60 -14.68 -5.55
CA LEU A 118 -12.55 -13.71 -5.28
C LEU A 118 -11.21 -14.48 -5.27
N ILE A 119 -10.24 -14.07 -6.09
CA ILE A 119 -9.01 -14.84 -6.29
C ILE A 119 -8.12 -14.81 -5.04
N GLY A 120 -8.11 -13.70 -4.29
CA GLY A 120 -7.24 -13.52 -3.14
C GLY A 120 -5.85 -13.02 -3.51
N ILE A 121 -5.71 -12.29 -4.65
CA ILE A 121 -4.42 -11.78 -5.15
C ILE A 121 -3.58 -11.08 -4.08
N PRO A 122 -4.14 -10.16 -3.25
CA PRO A 122 -3.37 -9.50 -2.20
C PRO A 122 -2.70 -10.49 -1.24
N TRP A 123 -3.43 -11.48 -0.76
CA TRP A 123 -2.94 -12.45 0.22
C TRP A 123 -2.04 -13.52 -0.39
N LEU A 124 -2.29 -13.92 -1.65
CA LEU A 124 -1.36 -14.76 -2.41
C LEU A 124 0.02 -14.08 -2.50
N LEU A 125 0.05 -12.79 -2.83
CA LEU A 125 1.28 -12.01 -2.90
C LEU A 125 1.94 -11.85 -1.53
N ALA A 126 1.19 -11.44 -0.51
CA ALA A 126 1.72 -11.21 0.83
C ALA A 126 2.37 -12.47 1.42
N PHE A 127 1.77 -13.65 1.22
CA PHE A 127 2.35 -14.91 1.66
C PHE A 127 3.53 -15.35 0.81
N ALA A 128 3.53 -15.08 -0.50
CA ALA A 128 4.69 -15.34 -1.35
C ALA A 128 5.90 -14.49 -0.92
N LEU A 129 5.70 -13.19 -0.68
CA LEU A 129 6.75 -12.29 -0.17
C LEU A 129 7.26 -12.71 1.21
N ARG A 130 6.37 -13.12 2.11
CA ARG A 130 6.79 -13.63 3.42
C ARG A 130 7.66 -14.89 3.30
N ARG A 131 7.33 -15.79 2.37
CA ARG A 131 8.15 -16.97 2.06
C ARG A 131 9.49 -16.60 1.43
N ASP A 132 9.53 -15.52 0.66
CA ASP A 132 10.75 -14.98 0.03
C ASP A 132 11.68 -14.23 1.01
N GLY A 133 11.27 -14.09 2.29
CA GLY A 133 12.12 -13.56 3.36
C GLY A 133 11.66 -12.24 3.95
N TRP A 134 10.56 -11.65 3.44
CA TRP A 134 9.99 -10.43 4.00
C TRP A 134 9.30 -10.66 5.35
N TYR A 135 9.41 -9.70 6.26
CA TYR A 135 8.52 -9.60 7.41
C TYR A 135 7.22 -8.91 6.99
N LEU A 136 6.09 -9.62 7.03
CA LEU A 136 4.76 -9.02 6.88
C LEU A 136 4.32 -8.42 8.23
N ARG A 137 4.34 -7.09 8.34
CA ARG A 137 4.17 -6.38 9.62
C ARG A 137 2.76 -5.89 9.88
N SER A 138 2.02 -5.55 8.83
CA SER A 138 0.64 -5.09 8.95
C SER A 138 -0.10 -5.29 7.64
N ASP A 139 -1.38 -5.67 7.74
CA ASP A 139 -2.37 -5.53 6.69
C ASP A 139 -3.22 -4.30 7.01
N ILE A 140 -3.11 -3.26 6.19
CA ILE A 140 -3.84 -2.01 6.36
C ILE A 140 -4.96 -1.97 5.32
N ILE A 141 -6.18 -1.71 5.78
CA ILE A 141 -7.34 -1.53 4.93
C ILE A 141 -7.45 -0.06 4.53
N TRP A 142 -7.18 0.24 3.26
CA TRP A 142 -7.48 1.53 2.69
C TRP A 142 -8.95 1.60 2.27
N GLN A 143 -9.78 2.15 3.15
CA GLN A 143 -11.20 2.39 2.91
C GLN A 143 -11.42 3.68 2.13
N LYS A 144 -12.35 3.61 1.18
CA LYS A 144 -12.84 4.72 0.36
C LYS A 144 -14.34 4.91 0.64
N ASP A 145 -14.77 6.11 1.00
CA ASP A 145 -16.20 6.44 1.10
C ASP A 145 -16.79 6.82 -0.28
N ASN A 146 -15.92 7.12 -1.24
CA ASN A 146 -16.28 7.40 -2.63
C ASN A 146 -15.79 6.31 -3.60
N PRO A 147 -16.05 5.01 -3.36
CA PRO A 147 -15.61 3.98 -4.29
C PRO A 147 -16.35 4.12 -5.62
N MET A 148 -15.69 3.71 -6.71
CA MET A 148 -16.34 3.64 -8.01
C MET A 148 -17.55 2.69 -7.92
N PRO A 149 -18.74 3.10 -8.38
CA PRO A 149 -19.92 2.23 -8.33
C PRO A 149 -19.69 0.93 -9.13
N GLU A 150 -20.04 -0.20 -8.52
CA GLU A 150 -20.04 -1.50 -9.20
C GLU A 150 -21.47 -1.91 -9.55
N SER A 151 -21.73 -2.27 -10.82
CA SER A 151 -23.02 -2.81 -11.24
C SER A 151 -23.14 -4.30 -10.88
N VAL A 152 -23.08 -4.59 -9.58
CA VAL A 152 -23.11 -5.95 -9.01
C VAL A 152 -24.30 -6.11 -8.06
N LYS A 153 -24.94 -7.29 -8.05
CA LYS A 153 -26.15 -7.57 -7.25
C LYS A 153 -26.04 -8.81 -6.36
N ASP A 154 -25.03 -9.64 -6.57
CA ASP A 154 -24.84 -10.95 -5.93
C ASP A 154 -23.67 -10.96 -4.92
N ARG A 155 -23.12 -9.79 -4.59
CA ARG A 155 -22.14 -9.58 -3.52
C ARG A 155 -22.08 -8.10 -3.09
N PRO A 156 -21.46 -7.78 -1.94
CA PRO A 156 -21.12 -6.41 -1.59
C PRO A 156 -20.21 -5.75 -2.63
N THR A 157 -20.38 -4.44 -2.81
CA THR A 157 -19.47 -3.60 -3.61
C THR A 157 -18.14 -3.45 -2.88
N ARG A 158 -17.03 -3.47 -3.61
CA ARG A 158 -15.72 -3.23 -2.99
C ARG A 158 -15.55 -1.74 -2.68
N CYS A 159 -15.22 -1.45 -1.44
CA CYS A 159 -14.92 -0.09 -0.98
C CYS A 159 -13.51 0.07 -0.42
N TYR A 160 -12.68 -0.98 -0.46
CA TYR A 160 -11.33 -0.92 0.09
C TYR A 160 -10.29 -1.62 -0.78
N GLU A 161 -9.03 -1.32 -0.50
CA GLU A 161 -7.84 -2.03 -1.00
C GLU A 161 -6.89 -2.34 0.15
N HIS A 162 -5.96 -3.27 -0.07
CA HIS A 162 -4.94 -3.60 0.92
C HIS A 162 -3.72 -2.71 0.74
N ILE A 163 -3.08 -2.40 1.87
CA ILE A 163 -1.72 -1.86 1.94
C ILE A 163 -0.95 -2.74 2.90
N PHE A 164 -0.02 -3.53 2.38
CA PHE A 164 0.85 -4.32 3.22
C PHE A 164 2.07 -3.50 3.61
N LEU A 165 2.36 -3.44 4.91
CA LEU A 165 3.66 -3.00 5.43
C LEU A 165 4.57 -4.22 5.53
N LEU A 166 5.62 -4.25 4.72
CA LEU A 166 6.67 -5.26 4.75
C LEU A 166 8.02 -4.65 5.12
N THR A 167 8.89 -5.43 5.76
CA THR A 167 10.23 -4.98 6.19
C THR A 167 11.28 -6.07 6.02
N LYS A 168 12.57 -5.70 5.94
CA LYS A 168 13.68 -6.67 5.86
C LYS A 168 14.00 -7.33 7.20
N SER A 169 13.71 -6.63 8.29
CA SER A 169 14.08 -7.07 9.62
C SER A 169 12.99 -6.72 10.64
N LYS A 170 13.08 -7.32 11.84
CA LYS A 170 12.21 -7.00 12.97
C LYS A 170 12.43 -5.59 13.54
N HIS A 171 13.60 -5.00 13.27
CA HIS A 171 14.00 -3.65 13.65
C HIS A 171 14.07 -2.78 12.40
N TYR A 172 13.13 -1.85 12.27
CA TYR A 172 13.03 -0.97 11.11
C TYR A 172 12.57 0.42 11.53
N TYR A 173 12.80 1.39 10.67
CA TYR A 173 12.35 2.75 10.85
C TYR A 173 10.82 2.82 10.80
N TYR A 174 10.20 3.34 11.87
CA TYR A 174 8.78 3.60 11.91
C TYR A 174 8.46 4.80 12.80
N ASP A 175 8.04 5.91 12.21
CA ASP A 175 7.62 7.10 12.93
C ASP A 175 6.11 7.08 13.19
N ALA A 176 5.74 6.43 14.30
CA ALA A 176 4.36 6.37 14.75
C ALA A 176 3.79 7.75 15.12
N ALA A 177 4.65 8.69 15.52
CA ALA A 177 4.23 10.03 15.95
C ALA A 177 3.83 10.88 14.75
N ALA A 178 4.56 10.78 13.63
CA ALA A 178 4.30 11.53 12.40
C ALA A 178 2.92 11.23 11.77
N ILE A 179 2.33 10.07 12.06
CA ILE A 179 1.00 9.68 11.58
C ILE A 179 -0.02 9.47 12.70
N ALA A 180 0.31 9.87 13.93
CA ALA A 180 -0.56 9.69 15.08
C ALA A 180 -1.92 10.40 14.87
N GLU A 181 -2.97 9.85 15.48
CA GLU A 181 -4.32 10.39 15.39
C GLU A 181 -4.86 10.74 16.78
N PRO A 182 -5.77 11.72 16.89
CA PRO A 182 -6.36 12.08 18.17
C PRO A 182 -7.04 10.88 18.85
N ILE A 183 -6.94 10.82 20.17
CA ILE A 183 -7.73 9.85 20.93
C ILE A 183 -9.22 10.18 20.84
N ALA A 184 -10.07 9.15 20.91
CA ALA A 184 -11.52 9.37 20.98
C ALA A 184 -11.89 10.11 22.28
N PRO A 185 -12.91 11.00 22.28
CA PRO A 185 -13.38 11.68 23.49
C PRO A 185 -13.76 10.71 24.62
N THR A 186 -14.33 9.56 24.26
CA THR A 186 -14.66 8.49 25.21
C THR A 186 -13.42 7.85 25.84
N THR A 187 -12.29 7.83 25.14
CA THR A 187 -10.99 7.40 25.69
C THR A 187 -10.45 8.42 26.67
N ALA A 188 -10.50 9.72 26.35
CA ALA A 188 -10.10 10.78 27.28
C ALA A 188 -10.94 10.74 28.56
N ALA A 189 -12.26 10.60 28.44
CA ALA A 189 -13.16 10.45 29.56
C ALA A 189 -12.87 9.20 30.41
N ARG A 190 -12.41 8.09 29.80
CA ARG A 190 -11.99 6.89 30.55
C ARG A 190 -10.71 7.12 31.35
N TYR A 191 -9.75 7.90 30.85
CA TYR A 191 -8.52 8.21 31.60
C TYR A 191 -8.79 9.00 32.87
N ARG A 192 -9.82 9.87 32.87
CA ARG A 192 -10.24 10.63 34.06
C ARG A 192 -10.91 9.78 35.14
N LYS A 193 -11.48 8.63 34.75
CA LYS A 193 -12.20 7.74 35.68
C LYS A 193 -11.21 6.84 36.42
N GLY A 194 -11.46 6.64 37.72
CA GLY A 194 -10.77 5.60 38.48
C GLY A 194 -11.09 4.20 37.95
N ARG A 195 -10.18 3.25 38.18
CA ARG A 195 -10.40 1.81 37.98
C ARG A 195 -10.51 1.14 39.34
N GLY A 196 -11.67 0.55 39.63
CA GLY A 196 -11.87 -0.20 40.86
C GLY A 196 -10.96 -1.43 40.94
N ALA A 197 -10.62 -1.85 42.15
CA ALA A 197 -9.85 -3.08 42.40
C ALA A 197 -10.67 -4.36 42.19
N ASN A 198 -12.00 -4.28 42.31
CA ASN A 198 -12.90 -5.42 42.13
C ASN A 198 -13.27 -5.62 40.65
N THR A 199 -12.29 -6.00 39.84
CA THR A 199 -12.55 -6.46 38.46
C THR A 199 -11.96 -7.84 38.26
N LYS A 200 -12.59 -8.67 37.41
CA LYS A 200 -12.08 -10.00 37.03
C LYS A 200 -10.70 -9.99 36.34
N TYR A 201 -10.15 -8.81 36.09
CA TYR A 201 -8.85 -8.59 35.46
C TYR A 201 -7.80 -8.05 36.46
N ALA A 202 -8.20 -7.79 37.71
CA ALA A 202 -7.31 -7.30 38.76
C ALA A 202 -6.40 -8.41 39.30
N ASP A 203 -6.83 -9.66 39.17
CA ASP A 203 -6.05 -10.83 39.53
C ASP A 203 -4.98 -11.14 38.48
N GLU A 204 -3.91 -11.80 38.91
CA GLU A 204 -2.87 -12.28 38.02
C GLU A 204 -3.41 -13.37 37.10
N VAL A 205 -3.12 -13.28 35.80
CA VAL A 205 -3.38 -14.40 34.89
C VAL A 205 -2.39 -15.52 35.21
N PRO A 206 -2.86 -16.74 35.53
CA PRO A 206 -1.98 -17.86 35.87
C PRO A 206 -0.85 -18.03 34.84
N GLY A 207 0.40 -18.02 35.31
CA GLY A 207 1.59 -18.19 34.49
C GLY A 207 2.22 -16.90 33.92
N GLN A 208 1.63 -15.71 34.15
CA GLN A 208 2.23 -14.44 33.71
C GLN A 208 3.11 -13.73 34.76
N GLY A 209 3.03 -14.12 36.03
CA GLY A 209 3.89 -13.59 37.12
C GLY A 209 3.61 -12.15 37.52
N LYS A 210 2.69 -11.45 36.80
CA LYS A 210 2.39 -10.02 36.96
C LYS A 210 0.98 -9.68 36.49
N VAL A 211 0.27 -8.88 37.27
CA VAL A 211 -0.95 -8.19 36.81
C VAL A 211 -0.57 -7.17 35.73
N GLN A 212 -1.24 -7.22 34.58
CA GLN A 212 -1.02 -6.27 33.49
C GLN A 212 -1.24 -4.84 33.99
N GLY A 213 -0.31 -3.92 33.70
CA GLY A 213 -0.35 -2.54 34.20
C GLY A 213 -1.63 -1.76 33.79
N ILE A 214 -2.31 -2.21 32.73
CA ILE A 214 -3.61 -1.71 32.32
C ILE A 214 -4.72 -2.09 33.32
N ASN A 215 -4.64 -3.23 33.99
CA ASN A 215 -5.69 -3.71 34.89
C ASN A 215 -5.50 -3.31 36.36
N ARG A 216 -4.38 -2.67 36.71
CA ARG A 216 -4.16 -2.19 38.08
C ARG A 216 -5.23 -1.17 38.47
N ALA A 217 -5.77 -1.34 39.67
CA ALA A 217 -6.69 -0.40 40.30
C ALA A 217 -6.06 1.00 40.38
N ARG A 218 -6.87 2.03 40.18
CA ARG A 218 -6.47 3.44 40.25
C ARG A 218 -7.60 4.24 40.88
N ASN A 219 -7.32 5.00 41.92
CA ASN A 219 -8.30 5.93 42.47
C ASN A 219 -8.61 7.03 41.44
N GLY A 220 -9.89 7.41 41.33
CA GLY A 220 -10.30 8.48 40.43
C GLY A 220 -9.68 9.82 40.84
N GLY A 221 -9.41 10.68 39.86
CA GLY A 221 -8.98 12.07 40.11
C GLY A 221 -7.49 12.37 40.02
N TYR A 222 -6.64 11.44 39.54
CA TYR A 222 -5.18 11.63 39.48
C TYR A 222 -4.60 11.71 38.06
N TYR A 223 -5.39 12.10 37.07
CA TYR A 223 -4.83 12.61 35.82
C TYR A 223 -4.91 14.12 35.88
N ASP A 224 -3.76 14.77 36.05
CA ASP A 224 -3.58 16.10 35.49
C ASP A 224 -3.99 16.02 34.02
N ASP A 225 -4.95 16.85 33.60
CA ASP A 225 -5.45 16.87 32.24
C ASP A 225 -4.29 17.09 31.24
N ALA A 226 -3.20 17.75 31.66
CA ALA A 226 -1.98 17.92 30.88
C ALA A 226 -1.21 16.61 30.63
N LEU A 227 -1.43 15.56 31.43
CA LEU A 227 -0.77 14.25 31.30
C LEU A 227 -1.59 13.23 30.50
N ILE A 228 -2.84 13.55 30.13
CA ILE A 228 -3.66 12.66 29.30
C ILE A 228 -3.10 12.65 27.87
N PRO A 229 -2.73 11.47 27.32
CA PRO A 229 -2.28 11.41 25.93
C PRO A 229 -3.35 11.95 24.98
N THR A 230 -3.00 12.97 24.20
CA THR A 230 -3.92 13.58 23.22
C THR A 230 -3.96 12.79 21.91
N MET A 231 -2.88 12.07 21.62
CA MET A 231 -2.66 11.32 20.39
C MET A 231 -2.50 9.83 20.68
N ARG A 232 -2.80 9.00 19.68
CA ARG A 232 -2.53 7.56 19.67
C ARG A 232 -1.90 7.16 18.35
N ASN A 233 -1.30 5.97 18.33
CA ASN A 233 -0.86 5.36 17.07
C ASN A 233 -2.05 5.22 16.10
N LYS A 234 -1.77 5.42 14.81
CA LYS A 234 -2.75 5.26 13.74
C LYS A 234 -3.22 3.81 13.70
N ARG A 235 -4.53 3.62 13.52
CA ARG A 235 -5.10 2.28 13.31
C ARG A 235 -4.81 1.77 11.90
N ASP A 236 -5.10 0.51 11.66
CA ASP A 236 -4.90 -0.21 10.41
C ASP A 236 -6.07 -0.11 9.42
N VAL A 237 -7.10 0.69 9.72
CA VAL A 237 -8.15 1.05 8.75
C VAL A 237 -8.04 2.53 8.44
N TRP A 238 -7.62 2.86 7.22
CA TRP A 238 -7.35 4.21 6.76
C TRP A 238 -8.45 4.68 5.83
N LEU A 239 -9.27 5.60 6.31
CA LEU A 239 -10.27 6.28 5.49
C LEU A 239 -9.60 7.41 4.70
N ILE A 240 -9.38 7.18 3.41
CA ILE A 240 -8.79 8.17 2.49
C ILE A 240 -9.56 8.12 1.17
N ASN A 241 -10.22 9.21 0.81
CA ASN A 241 -11.00 9.27 -0.42
C ASN A 241 -10.11 9.38 -1.66
N THR A 242 -10.60 8.83 -2.77
CA THR A 242 -9.95 9.00 -4.08
C THR A 242 -10.12 10.44 -4.56
N VAL A 243 -9.08 10.99 -5.18
CA VAL A 243 -9.09 12.34 -5.76
C VAL A 243 -8.92 12.20 -7.27
N PRO A 244 -9.84 12.75 -8.09
CA PRO A 244 -9.70 12.72 -9.54
C PRO A 244 -8.43 13.42 -10.00
N TYR A 245 -7.63 12.75 -10.82
CA TYR A 245 -6.50 13.38 -11.50
C TYR A 245 -6.90 13.77 -12.93
N LYS A 246 -6.67 15.03 -13.31
CA LYS A 246 -7.04 15.58 -14.63
C LYS A 246 -6.04 15.28 -15.75
N GLY A 247 -4.83 14.77 -15.43
CA GLY A 247 -3.87 14.32 -16.44
C GLY A 247 -4.16 12.88 -16.90
N GLY A 248 -3.67 12.48 -18.07
CA GLY A 248 -3.92 11.18 -18.73
C GLY A 248 -3.41 9.92 -18.00
N HIS A 249 -3.21 10.00 -16.69
CA HIS A 249 -2.90 8.87 -15.84
C HIS A 249 -4.15 8.39 -15.13
N PHE A 250 -4.61 7.23 -15.59
CA PHE A 250 -5.66 6.51 -14.94
C PHE A 250 -4.99 5.57 -13.91
N ALA A 251 -5.51 5.44 -12.69
CA ALA A 251 -5.00 4.55 -11.62
C ALA A 251 -3.71 4.99 -10.89
N ALA A 252 -3.68 6.21 -10.36
CA ALA A 252 -2.78 6.55 -9.25
C ALA A 252 -3.54 6.49 -7.92
N PHE A 253 -2.96 5.90 -6.87
CA PHE A 253 -3.49 6.05 -5.52
C PHE A 253 -3.40 7.53 -5.07
N PRO A 254 -4.21 7.98 -4.09
CA PRO A 254 -4.25 9.39 -3.73
C PRO A 254 -2.95 9.85 -3.05
N PRO A 255 -2.49 11.09 -3.27
CA PRO A 255 -1.28 11.62 -2.64
C PRO A 255 -1.26 11.44 -1.12
N LYS A 256 -2.41 11.63 -0.45
CA LYS A 256 -2.52 11.46 0.99
C LYS A 256 -2.14 10.07 1.49
N LEU A 257 -2.41 9.04 0.67
CA LEU A 257 -2.01 7.67 0.99
C LEU A 257 -0.49 7.53 0.93
N ALA A 258 0.13 8.03 -0.14
CA ALA A 258 1.59 8.08 -0.28
C ALA A 258 2.24 8.81 0.90
N GLU A 259 1.75 10.02 1.21
CA GLU A 259 2.23 10.85 2.31
C GLU A 259 2.19 10.12 3.64
N THR A 260 1.08 9.41 3.93
CA THR A 260 0.93 8.66 5.18
C THR A 260 1.97 7.54 5.28
N CYS A 261 2.19 6.78 4.20
CA CYS A 261 3.24 5.76 4.15
C CYS A 261 4.64 6.38 4.31
N ILE A 262 4.93 7.50 3.63
CA ILE A 262 6.24 8.16 3.66
C ILE A 262 6.54 8.74 5.04
N LEU A 263 5.58 9.41 5.67
CA LEU A 263 5.73 9.97 7.02
C LEU A 263 6.07 8.88 8.03
N ALA A 264 5.38 7.74 7.97
CA ALA A 264 5.62 6.63 8.88
C ALA A 264 6.91 5.86 8.55
N GLY A 265 7.20 5.65 7.26
CA GLY A 265 8.19 4.68 6.80
C GLY A 265 9.51 5.25 6.31
N CYS A 266 9.64 6.57 6.15
CA CYS A 266 10.84 7.22 5.61
C CYS A 266 11.30 8.41 6.49
N PRO A 267 12.54 8.40 6.99
CA PRO A 267 13.08 9.54 7.71
C PRO A 267 13.12 10.80 6.84
N GLN A 268 13.09 11.97 7.48
CA GLN A 268 13.27 13.24 6.77
C GLN A 268 14.61 13.24 6.01
N GLY A 269 14.62 13.77 4.78
CA GLY A 269 15.77 13.70 3.89
C GLY A 269 16.08 12.31 3.31
N GLY A 270 15.33 11.27 3.72
CA GLY A 270 15.46 9.91 3.20
C GLY A 270 15.05 9.77 1.74
N VAL A 271 15.29 8.58 1.18
CA VAL A 271 15.01 8.25 -0.24
C VAL A 271 13.82 7.30 -0.32
N VAL A 272 12.79 7.71 -1.06
CA VAL A 272 11.60 6.91 -1.37
C VAL A 272 11.68 6.35 -2.78
N LEU A 273 11.56 5.03 -2.92
CA LEU A 273 11.54 4.33 -4.19
C LEU A 273 10.11 3.95 -4.58
N ASP A 274 9.82 3.98 -5.88
CA ASP A 274 8.60 3.41 -6.44
C ASP A 274 8.94 2.73 -7.79
N PRO A 275 8.93 1.38 -7.85
CA PRO A 275 9.27 0.62 -9.05
C PRO A 275 8.17 0.65 -10.14
N PHE A 276 7.00 1.21 -9.84
CA PHE A 276 5.85 1.31 -10.74
C PHE A 276 5.29 2.74 -10.69
N PHE A 277 6.17 3.70 -11.01
CA PHE A 277 6.01 5.11 -10.68
C PHE A 277 4.78 5.77 -11.32
N GLY A 278 4.36 5.30 -12.49
CA GLY A 278 3.21 5.82 -13.23
C GLY A 278 3.32 7.33 -13.41
N SER A 279 2.37 8.06 -12.82
CA SER A 279 2.31 9.54 -12.88
C SER A 279 3.21 10.27 -11.87
N GLY A 280 3.94 9.50 -11.08
CA GLY A 280 4.83 9.99 -10.04
C GLY A 280 4.14 10.54 -8.79
N THR A 281 2.96 10.03 -8.42
CA THR A 281 2.30 10.43 -7.15
C THR A 281 3.24 10.24 -5.95
N THR A 282 3.96 9.12 -5.89
CA THR A 282 4.92 8.84 -4.82
C THR A 282 6.05 9.87 -4.78
N GLY A 283 6.61 10.22 -5.95
CA GLY A 283 7.70 11.20 -6.03
C GLY A 283 7.23 12.61 -5.66
N LEU A 284 6.02 13.00 -6.07
CA LEU A 284 5.43 14.27 -5.67
C LEU A 284 5.27 14.35 -4.15
N ALA A 285 4.71 13.30 -3.53
CA ALA A 285 4.52 13.23 -2.08
C ALA A 285 5.85 13.18 -1.30
N ALA A 286 6.86 12.47 -1.83
CA ALA A 286 8.19 12.46 -1.23
C ALA A 286 8.79 13.87 -1.23
N LYS A 287 8.75 14.54 -2.39
CA LYS A 287 9.30 15.89 -2.55
C LYS A 287 8.58 16.93 -1.69
N SER A 288 7.25 16.87 -1.59
CA SER A 288 6.47 17.79 -0.74
C SER A 288 6.70 17.60 0.76
N LEU A 289 7.27 16.46 1.15
CA LEU A 289 7.63 16.12 2.52
C LEU A 289 9.14 16.23 2.77
N ASP A 290 9.92 16.90 1.92
CA ASP A 290 11.38 17.02 2.07
C ASP A 290 12.12 15.67 2.09
N ARG A 291 11.66 14.72 1.26
CA ARG A 291 12.36 13.46 0.94
C ARG A 291 12.80 13.45 -0.52
N ARG A 292 13.82 12.66 -0.82
CA ARG A 292 14.25 12.38 -2.20
C ARG A 292 13.44 11.22 -2.78
N TYR A 293 13.39 11.11 -4.10
CA TYR A 293 12.74 9.98 -4.75
C TYR A 293 13.54 9.35 -5.90
N ILE A 294 13.28 8.05 -6.09
CA ILE A 294 13.65 7.29 -7.29
C ILE A 294 12.35 6.69 -7.82
N GLY A 295 11.94 7.09 -9.02
CA GLY A 295 10.81 6.50 -9.74
C GLY A 295 11.28 5.64 -10.89
N ILE A 296 10.77 4.41 -11.02
CA ILE A 296 11.00 3.57 -12.20
C ILE A 296 9.67 3.41 -12.93
N GLU A 297 9.67 3.62 -14.24
CA GLU A 297 8.48 3.51 -15.06
C GLU A 297 8.83 2.97 -16.44
N LEU A 298 8.07 1.99 -16.92
CA LEU A 298 8.30 1.35 -18.21
C LEU A 298 7.85 2.24 -19.37
N ASN A 299 6.73 2.96 -19.22
CA ASN A 299 6.14 3.80 -20.25
C ASN A 299 6.81 5.17 -20.31
N ALA A 300 7.49 5.47 -21.43
CA ALA A 300 8.18 6.74 -21.64
C ALA A 300 7.25 7.97 -21.56
N GLY A 301 5.99 7.84 -22.00
CA GLY A 301 4.99 8.89 -21.89
C GLY A 301 4.61 9.19 -20.44
N TYR A 302 4.51 8.15 -19.60
CA TYR A 302 4.30 8.30 -18.16
C TYR A 302 5.50 8.92 -17.46
N CYS A 303 6.72 8.56 -17.86
CA CYS A 303 7.93 9.25 -17.40
C CYS A 303 7.91 10.75 -17.73
N ALA A 304 7.52 11.12 -18.95
CA ALA A 304 7.43 12.52 -19.35
C ALA A 304 6.38 13.31 -18.55
N LEU A 305 5.21 12.71 -18.30
CA LEU A 305 4.17 13.29 -17.46
C LEU A 305 4.62 13.45 -15.99
N ALA A 306 5.31 12.45 -15.43
CA ALA A 306 5.85 12.52 -14.07
C ALA A 306 6.91 13.64 -13.94
N ARG A 307 7.80 13.78 -14.93
CA ARG A 307 8.78 14.89 -14.99
C ARG A 307 8.10 16.25 -15.06
N ALA A 308 7.10 16.41 -15.92
CA ALA A 308 6.35 17.67 -16.02
C ALA A 308 5.63 18.03 -14.71
N ARG A 309 5.22 17.03 -13.93
CA ARG A 309 4.51 17.20 -12.67
C ARG A 309 5.43 17.52 -11.48
N ILE A 310 6.62 16.91 -11.40
CA ILE A 310 7.45 16.89 -10.18
C ILE A 310 8.81 17.57 -10.39
N GLY A 311 9.34 17.54 -11.62
CA GLY A 311 10.74 17.76 -11.97
C GLY A 311 11.57 16.45 -11.98
N GLY A 312 12.90 16.56 -12.00
CA GLY A 312 13.85 15.43 -11.94
C GLY A 312 14.82 15.37 -13.10
N GLU A 313 16.00 14.76 -12.89
CA GLU A 313 17.04 14.57 -13.92
C GLU A 313 16.79 13.29 -14.75
N ASN A 314 17.34 13.26 -15.97
CA ASN A 314 17.35 12.06 -16.82
C ASN A 314 18.56 11.17 -16.46
N THR A 315 18.31 9.89 -16.23
CA THR A 315 19.34 8.83 -16.15
C THR A 315 18.83 7.57 -16.81
#